data_AF-A0A7D5Z083-F1
#
_entry.id   AF-A0A7D5Z083-F1
#
_cell.length_a   1.000
_cell.length_b   1.000
_cell.length_c   1.000
_cell.angle_alpha   90.00
_cell.angle_beta   90.00
_cell.angle_gamma   90.00
#
_symmetry.space_group_name_H-M   'P 1'
#
loop_
_entity.id
_entity.type
_entity.pdbx_description
1 polymer ?
#
loop_
_entity_poly.entity_id
_entity_poly.type
_entity_poly.pdbx_seq_one_letter_code
_entity_poly.pdbx_strand_id
1 'polypeptide(L)'
;MKAVPFISIVTLALASPRITDTSIAPNSSTTPAPTPPDGTYCECGYTYCASVLMAMKKPWTTKQLAEAYCATQNAVCNSGKPSTSINSALYICLCEDPGQKYGKQLDLLCGCDECLVVGPDFRGRCETPCHAGQCKA
;
A
#
# COMPACT_ATOMS: atom_id res chain seq x y z
N MET A 1 22.85 -28.38 -64.94
CA MET A 1 22.17 -27.09 -64.77
C MET A 1 20.99 -27.31 -63.83
N LYS A 2 20.90 -26.53 -62.74
CA LYS A 2 19.70 -26.06 -61.97
C LYS A 2 18.58 -27.07 -61.62
N ALA A 3 17.97 -27.10 -60.43
CA ALA A 3 17.64 -26.01 -59.52
C ALA A 3 17.39 -26.53 -58.08
N VAL A 4 17.64 -25.67 -57.10
CA VAL A 4 17.31 -25.84 -55.67
C VAL A 4 15.91 -25.27 -55.41
N PRO A 5 15.05 -25.90 -54.60
CA PRO A 5 13.78 -25.28 -54.22
C PRO A 5 14.03 -24.26 -53.10
N PHE A 6 13.72 -23.00 -53.38
CA PHE A 6 13.68 -21.92 -52.41
C PHE A 6 12.42 -22.07 -51.55
N ILE A 7 12.59 -22.32 -50.26
CA ILE A 7 11.51 -22.30 -49.28
C ILE A 7 11.22 -20.84 -48.93
N SER A 8 10.03 -20.39 -49.29
CA SER A 8 9.47 -19.10 -48.94
C SER A 8 8.96 -19.14 -47.49
N ILE A 9 9.47 -18.29 -46.61
CA ILE A 9 8.91 -18.10 -45.26
C ILE A 9 8.45 -16.64 -45.17
N VAL A 10 7.13 -16.50 -45.18
CA VAL A 10 6.39 -15.25 -45.00
C VAL A 10 6.68 -14.72 -43.58
N THR A 11 7.31 -13.55 -43.49
CA THR A 11 7.46 -12.81 -42.24
C THR A 11 6.10 -12.27 -41.79
N LEU A 12 5.52 -12.88 -40.75
CA LEU A 12 4.40 -12.33 -40.01
C LEU A 12 4.85 -11.05 -39.28
N ALA A 13 4.40 -9.90 -39.77
CA ALA A 13 4.53 -8.64 -39.07
C ALA A 13 3.63 -8.66 -37.83
N LEU A 14 4.22 -8.76 -36.65
CA LEU A 14 3.56 -8.54 -35.37
C LEU A 14 3.14 -7.06 -35.26
N ALA A 15 1.90 -6.77 -35.65
CA ALA A 15 1.28 -5.48 -35.34
C ALA A 15 1.09 -5.41 -33.81
N SER A 16 2.02 -4.73 -33.13
CA SER A 16 1.88 -4.42 -31.71
C SER A 16 0.70 -3.45 -31.54
N PRO A 17 -0.32 -3.76 -30.72
CA PRO A 17 -1.37 -2.82 -30.43
C PRO A 17 -0.74 -1.61 -29.71
N ARG A 18 -0.83 -0.43 -30.33
CA ARG A 18 -0.48 0.81 -29.65
C ARG A 18 -1.57 1.09 -28.64
N ILE A 19 -1.28 0.86 -27.36
CA ILE A 19 -2.08 1.45 -26.29
C ILE A 19 -1.85 2.96 -26.38
N THR A 20 -2.84 3.67 -26.90
CA THR A 20 -2.88 5.13 -26.84
C THR A 20 -3.12 5.50 -25.39
N ASP A 21 -2.04 5.81 -24.68
CA ASP A 21 -2.10 6.37 -23.33
C ASP A 21 -2.71 7.78 -23.44
N THR A 22 -4.03 7.84 -23.26
CA THR A 22 -4.74 9.11 -23.15
C THR A 22 -4.44 9.64 -21.75
N SER A 23 -3.31 10.31 -21.61
CA SER A 23 -2.97 11.06 -20.40
C SER A 23 -4.09 12.07 -20.14
N ILE A 24 -5.01 11.72 -19.24
CA ILE A 24 -6.01 12.64 -18.72
C ILE A 24 -5.23 13.72 -17.98
N ALA A 25 -5.24 14.95 -18.51
CA ALA A 25 -4.61 16.09 -17.86
C ALA A 25 -5.10 16.17 -16.39
N PRO A 26 -4.22 16.46 -15.42
CA PRO A 26 -4.62 16.52 -14.02
C PRO A 26 -5.70 17.60 -13.89
N ASN A 27 -6.90 17.16 -13.52
CA ASN A 27 -7.99 18.08 -13.20
C ASN A 27 -7.48 18.98 -12.07
N SER A 28 -7.19 20.24 -12.40
CA SER A 28 -6.89 21.27 -11.40
C SER A 28 -8.20 21.62 -10.69
N SER A 29 -8.63 20.71 -9.83
CA SER A 29 -9.75 20.90 -8.92
C SER A 29 -9.36 22.01 -7.95
N THR A 30 -10.08 23.12 -8.02
CA THR A 30 -10.02 24.24 -7.06
C THR A 30 -10.79 23.94 -5.78
N THR A 31 -11.20 22.69 -5.56
CA THR A 31 -11.91 22.28 -4.35
C THR A 31 -10.98 22.42 -3.14
N PRO A 32 -11.38 23.15 -2.09
CA PRO A 32 -10.61 23.26 -0.86
C PRO A 32 -10.19 21.88 -0.34
N ALA A 33 -8.96 21.78 0.19
CA ALA A 33 -8.51 20.57 0.86
C ALA A 33 -9.55 20.19 1.94
N PRO A 34 -10.02 18.94 1.99
CA PRO A 34 -10.99 18.54 3.00
C PRO A 34 -10.42 18.77 4.39
N THR A 35 -11.26 19.29 5.28
CA THR A 35 -10.91 19.47 6.69
C THR A 35 -10.60 18.11 7.29
N PRO A 36 -9.46 17.95 8.01
CA PRO A 36 -9.17 16.72 8.72
C PRO A 36 -10.29 16.41 9.74
N PRO A 37 -10.70 15.14 9.85
CA PRO A 37 -11.76 14.77 10.79
C PRO A 37 -11.29 14.93 12.25
N ASP A 38 -12.26 15.04 13.16
CA ASP A 38 -11.99 14.99 14.59
C ASP A 38 -11.54 13.58 15.02
N GLY A 39 -10.59 13.55 15.96
CA GLY A 39 -9.98 12.33 16.48
C GLY A 39 -8.74 11.89 15.70
N THR A 40 -8.31 10.65 15.92
CA THR A 40 -7.22 10.03 15.16
C THR A 40 -7.66 9.76 13.73
N TYR A 41 -6.76 10.00 12.77
CA TYR A 41 -7.03 9.81 11.36
C TYR A 41 -5.75 9.39 10.62
N CYS A 42 -5.92 8.90 9.41
CA CYS A 42 -4.84 8.58 8.47
C CYS A 42 -5.27 8.96 7.05
N GLU A 43 -4.33 9.16 6.12
CA GLU A 43 -4.67 9.39 4.71
C GLU A 43 -4.94 8.07 4.02
N CYS A 44 -6.04 8.06 3.29
CA CYS A 44 -6.57 6.89 2.63
C CYS A 44 -5.59 6.26 1.63
N GLY A 45 -5.31 4.97 1.76
CA GLY A 45 -4.37 4.23 0.90
C GLY A 45 -2.89 4.50 1.19
N TYR A 46 -2.56 5.24 2.25
CA TYR A 46 -1.17 5.44 2.68
C TYR A 46 -0.74 4.35 3.65
N THR A 47 0.54 3.99 3.57
CA THR A 47 1.20 3.11 4.52
C THR A 47 1.96 3.93 5.55
N TYR A 48 1.87 3.53 6.81
CA TYR A 48 2.44 4.24 7.93
C TYR A 48 3.19 3.30 8.86
N CYS A 49 4.42 3.68 9.21
CA CYS A 49 5.05 3.13 10.41
C CYS A 49 4.28 3.61 11.65
N ALA A 50 4.13 2.74 12.63
CA ALA A 50 3.46 3.07 13.90
C ALA A 50 4.02 4.35 14.56
N SER A 51 5.34 4.53 14.51
CA SER A 51 6.04 5.72 15.02
C SER A 51 5.50 7.02 14.41
N VAL A 52 5.17 7.03 13.12
CA VAL A 52 4.58 8.19 12.44
C VAL A 52 3.18 8.44 12.95
N LEU A 53 2.33 7.41 13.02
CA LEU A 53 0.95 7.52 13.52
C LEU A 53 0.90 8.06 14.97
N MET A 54 1.86 7.64 15.81
CA MET A 54 2.01 8.15 17.18
C MET A 54 2.56 9.58 17.24
N ALA A 55 3.22 10.06 16.20
CA ALA A 55 3.78 11.42 16.12
C ALA A 55 2.87 12.42 15.37
N MET A 56 1.75 11.97 14.80
CA MET A 56 0.80 12.85 14.11
C MET A 56 0.19 13.88 15.07
N LYS A 57 -0.30 14.99 14.50
CA LYS A 57 -1.00 16.05 15.25
C LYS A 57 -2.15 15.53 16.12
N LYS A 58 -2.85 14.49 15.62
CA LYS A 58 -3.84 13.70 16.37
C LYS A 58 -3.28 12.29 16.51
N PRO A 59 -2.45 12.04 17.54
CA PRO A 59 -1.64 10.84 17.59
C PRO A 59 -2.48 9.62 17.90
N TRP A 60 -2.18 8.52 17.23
CA TRP A 60 -2.71 7.21 17.56
C TRP A 60 -2.05 6.70 18.83
N THR A 61 -2.81 6.05 19.71
CA THR A 61 -2.27 5.44 20.91
C THR A 61 -1.77 4.02 20.63
N THR A 62 -0.80 3.55 21.40
CA THR A 62 -0.31 2.15 21.32
C THR A 62 -1.44 1.14 21.45
N LYS A 63 -2.46 1.44 22.28
CA LYS A 63 -3.65 0.59 22.43
C LYS A 63 -4.44 0.48 21.11
N GLN A 64 -4.75 1.61 20.48
CA GLN A 64 -5.48 1.61 19.20
C GLN A 64 -4.69 0.90 18.10
N LEU A 65 -3.36 1.05 18.09
CA LEU A 65 -2.49 0.36 17.13
C LEU A 65 -2.42 -1.15 17.41
N ALA A 66 -2.39 -1.58 18.67
CA ALA A 66 -2.48 -2.99 19.04
C ALA A 66 -3.83 -3.61 18.63
N GLU A 67 -4.92 -2.87 18.86
CA GLU A 67 -6.27 -3.28 18.47
C GLU A 67 -6.37 -3.43 16.95
N ALA A 68 -5.90 -2.45 16.18
CA ALA A 68 -5.81 -2.53 14.72
C ALA A 68 -4.96 -3.71 14.24
N TYR A 69 -3.80 -3.93 14.87
CA TYR A 69 -2.92 -5.07 14.57
C TYR A 69 -3.70 -6.38 14.71
N CYS A 70 -4.34 -6.59 15.86
CA CYS A 70 -5.02 -7.85 16.15
C CYS A 70 -6.38 -8.01 15.49
N ALA A 71 -7.01 -6.92 15.04
CA ALA A 71 -8.22 -6.96 14.22
C ALA A 71 -7.93 -7.39 12.78
N THR A 72 -6.68 -7.26 12.32
CA THR A 72 -6.30 -7.62 10.95
C THR A 72 -6.38 -9.13 10.73
N GLN A 73 -7.00 -9.53 9.61
CA GLN A 73 -7.20 -10.94 9.31
C GLN A 73 -5.86 -11.69 9.22
N ASN A 74 -5.77 -12.85 9.87
CA ASN A 74 -4.57 -13.70 9.96
C ASN A 74 -3.37 -13.06 10.67
N ALA A 75 -3.52 -11.89 11.30
CA ALA A 75 -2.48 -11.36 12.16
C ALA A 75 -2.26 -12.30 13.35
N VAL A 76 -0.99 -12.57 13.66
CA VAL A 76 -0.64 -13.42 14.79
C VAL A 76 -0.77 -12.58 16.06
N CYS A 77 -1.88 -12.77 16.77
CA CYS A 77 -2.12 -12.20 18.09
C CYS A 77 -2.49 -13.28 19.09
N ASN A 78 -1.79 -13.31 20.22
CA ASN A 78 -2.15 -14.17 21.34
C ASN A 78 -2.86 -13.33 22.40
N SER A 79 -4.12 -13.64 22.68
CA SER A 79 -4.92 -12.94 23.72
C SER A 79 -4.96 -11.41 23.53
N GLY A 80 -5.06 -10.93 22.28
CA GLY A 80 -5.08 -9.51 21.95
C GLY A 80 -3.72 -8.80 22.00
N LYS A 81 -2.63 -9.55 22.21
CA LYS A 81 -1.26 -9.03 22.16
C LYS A 81 -0.63 -9.33 20.79
N PRO A 82 -0.11 -8.31 20.08
CA PRO A 82 0.68 -8.49 18.87
C PRO A 82 1.89 -9.40 19.09
N SER A 83 2.16 -10.29 18.13
CA SER A 83 3.32 -11.18 18.16
C SER A 83 4.65 -10.45 17.97
N THR A 84 4.63 -9.30 17.31
CA THR A 84 5.79 -8.45 17.04
C THR A 84 5.64 -7.10 17.74
N SER A 85 6.67 -6.27 17.67
CA SER A 85 6.66 -4.92 18.24
C SER A 85 5.66 -4.02 17.51
N ILE A 86 4.75 -3.40 18.26
CA ILE A 86 3.81 -2.40 17.74
C ILE A 86 4.57 -1.17 17.20
N ASN A 87 5.66 -0.77 17.86
CA ASN A 87 6.35 0.49 17.54
C ASN A 87 7.02 0.47 16.16
N SER A 88 7.35 -0.71 15.66
CA SER A 88 7.95 -0.95 14.35
C SER A 88 6.97 -1.58 13.37
N ALA A 89 5.69 -1.72 13.71
CA ALA A 89 4.70 -2.28 12.80
C ALA A 89 4.36 -1.29 11.67
N LEU A 90 4.08 -1.87 10.50
CA LEU A 90 3.64 -1.18 9.29
C LEU A 90 2.14 -1.38 9.09
N TYR A 91 1.41 -0.27 9.00
CA TYR A 91 -0.03 -0.27 8.79
C TYR A 91 -0.38 0.34 7.44
N ILE A 92 -1.55 -0.01 6.91
CA ILE A 92 -2.20 0.67 5.79
C ILE A 92 -3.51 1.31 6.28
N CYS A 93 -3.75 2.54 5.85
CA CYS A 93 -5.02 3.22 6.09
C CYS A 93 -6.07 2.76 5.09
N LEU A 94 -7.12 2.10 5.59
CA LEU A 94 -8.23 1.66 4.78
C LEU A 94 -9.29 2.75 4.64
N CYS A 95 -10.05 2.64 3.55
CA CYS A 95 -11.09 3.56 3.14
C CYS A 95 -12.38 2.79 2.91
N GLU A 96 -13.49 3.38 3.29
CA GLU A 96 -14.81 2.82 2.97
C GLU A 96 -15.16 3.13 1.51
N ASP A 97 -14.81 4.34 1.04
CA ASP A 97 -15.07 4.81 -0.31
C ASP A 97 -13.79 5.14 -1.10
N PRO A 98 -13.76 4.91 -2.42
CA PRO A 98 -12.57 5.18 -3.27
C PRO A 98 -12.22 6.66 -3.40
N GLY A 99 -13.16 7.57 -3.14
CA GLY A 99 -12.93 9.03 -3.15
C GLY A 99 -12.57 9.62 -1.78
N GLN A 100 -12.55 8.79 -0.74
CA GLN A 100 -12.30 9.22 0.63
C GLN A 100 -10.84 9.64 0.80
N LYS A 101 -10.60 10.84 1.35
CA LYS A 101 -9.24 11.34 1.59
C LYS A 101 -8.65 10.89 2.92
N TYR A 102 -9.48 10.77 3.96
CA TYR A 102 -9.05 10.41 5.30
C TYR A 102 -9.81 9.21 5.83
N GLY A 103 -9.10 8.22 6.35
CA GLY A 103 -9.65 7.06 7.02
C GLY A 103 -9.46 7.10 8.54
N LYS A 104 -10.18 6.21 9.22
CA LYS A 104 -10.04 5.91 10.64
C LYS A 104 -9.78 4.42 10.91
N GLN A 105 -9.60 3.64 9.85
CA GLN A 105 -9.33 2.21 9.94
C GLN A 105 -7.91 1.96 9.49
N LEU A 106 -7.18 1.23 10.33
CA LEU A 106 -5.84 0.75 10.03
C LEU A 106 -5.87 -0.77 10.00
N ASP A 107 -5.25 -1.33 8.98
CA ASP A 107 -4.93 -2.76 8.93
C ASP A 107 -3.41 -2.93 8.98
N LEU A 108 -2.98 -3.98 9.66
CA LEU A 108 -1.59 -4.39 9.70
C LEU A 108 -1.19 -4.89 8.32
N LEU A 109 -0.25 -4.19 7.70
CA LEU A 109 0.43 -4.75 6.54
C LEU A 109 1.46 -5.79 7.00
N CYS A 110 2.18 -5.48 8.09
CA CYS A 110 3.28 -6.29 8.56
C CYS A 110 3.83 -5.86 9.93
N GLY A 111 4.27 -6.82 10.74
CA GLY A 111 5.15 -6.55 11.88
C GLY A 111 6.60 -6.50 11.42
N CYS A 112 7.23 -5.31 11.41
CA CYS A 112 8.64 -5.18 11.06
C CYS A 112 9.53 -5.30 12.30
N ASP A 113 10.77 -5.73 12.11
CA ASP A 113 11.84 -5.48 13.09
C ASP A 113 12.18 -3.98 13.12
N GLU A 114 12.33 -3.39 11.93
CA GLU A 114 12.51 -1.96 11.72
C GLU A 114 11.58 -1.43 10.61
N CYS A 115 10.98 -0.27 10.84
CA CYS A 115 10.10 0.40 9.88
C CYS A 115 10.69 1.74 9.46
N LEU A 116 10.93 1.87 8.16
CA LEU A 116 11.61 2.99 7.54
C LEU A 116 10.61 3.99 6.97
N VAL A 117 10.92 5.26 7.16
CA VAL A 117 10.21 6.41 6.60
C VAL A 117 11.23 7.27 5.88
N VAL A 118 11.57 6.87 4.66
CA VAL A 118 12.66 7.45 3.87
C VAL A 118 12.14 8.00 2.56
N GLY A 119 12.83 8.99 1.99
CA GLY A 119 12.47 9.56 0.69
C GLY A 119 12.49 8.52 -0.46
N PRO A 120 11.87 8.85 -1.61
CA PRO A 120 11.33 10.16 -1.97
C PRO A 120 9.88 10.41 -1.51
N ASP A 121 9.15 9.36 -1.13
CA ASP A 121 7.72 9.40 -0.84
C ASP A 121 7.38 9.41 0.66
N PHE A 122 8.37 9.15 1.54
CA PHE A 122 8.22 9.10 3.00
C PHE A 122 7.06 8.20 3.46
N ARG A 123 6.70 7.20 2.65
CA ARG A 123 5.73 6.17 3.02
C ARG A 123 6.40 5.12 3.89
N GLY A 124 5.66 4.60 4.86
CA GLY A 124 6.16 3.53 5.71
C GLY A 124 6.44 2.27 4.89
N ARG A 125 7.57 1.63 5.16
CA ARG A 125 7.95 0.31 4.65
C ARG A 125 8.84 -0.38 5.67
N CYS A 126 8.72 -1.69 5.82
CA CYS A 126 9.69 -2.44 6.62
C CYS A 126 11.06 -2.41 5.94
N GLU A 127 12.14 -2.37 6.70
CA GLU A 127 13.50 -2.51 6.15
C GLU A 127 13.67 -3.88 5.47
N THR A 128 13.26 -4.93 6.17
CA THR A 128 13.20 -6.28 5.64
C THR A 128 11.85 -6.53 4.97
N PRO A 129 11.81 -7.22 3.81
CA PRO A 129 10.56 -7.57 3.18
C PRO A 129 9.68 -8.35 4.14
N CYS A 130 8.44 -7.93 4.24
CA CYS A 130 7.43 -8.68 4.96
C CYS A 130 7.29 -10.05 4.35
N HIS A 131 7.32 -11.08 5.20
CA HIS A 131 6.90 -12.40 4.78
C HIS A 131 5.42 -12.30 4.39
N ALA A 132 5.16 -12.24 3.08
CA ALA A 132 3.81 -12.43 2.58
C ALA A 132 3.29 -13.74 3.19
N GLY A 133 2.09 -13.70 3.78
CA GLY A 133 1.45 -14.91 4.28
C GLY A 133 1.49 -16.01 3.21
N GLN A 134 1.56 -17.27 3.63
CA GLN A 134 1.53 -18.35 2.65
C GLN A 134 0.26 -18.24 1.81
N CYS A 135 0.40 -18.19 0.49
CA CYS A 135 -0.73 -18.25 -0.42
C CYS A 135 -1.44 -19.59 -0.14
N LYS A 136 -2.66 -19.55 0.40
CA LYS A 136 -3.49 -20.74 0.47
C LYS A 136 -3.93 -21.03 -0.98
N ALA A 137 -3.34 -22.06 -1.56
CA ALA A 137 -3.77 -22.61 -2.85
C ALA A 137 -5.19 -23.16 -2.75
#